data_AF-A0A3B0TEQ1-F1
#
_entry.id   AF-A0A3B0TEQ1-F1
#
_cell.length_a   1.000
_cell.length_b   1.000
_cell.length_c   1.000
_cell.angle_alpha   90.00
_cell.angle_beta   90.00
_cell.angle_gamma   90.00
#
_symmetry.space_group_name_H-M   'P 1'
#
loop_
_entity.id
_entity.type
_entity.pdbx_description
1 polymer ?
#
loop_
_entity_poly.entity_id
_entity_poly.type
_entity_poly.pdbx_seq_one_letter_code
_entity_poly.pdbx_strand_id
1 'polypeptide(L)'
;MAQRTWTFLALIVGLLASTISVAAQKIGIASAVLNTVHSVANGARALLRVGDGLVQNQSVETEETATAQLLFADETTMTVGPRSRVVLDRFVYNPATGTGDIVLRATKGAFRFISGAARPDTYKIKTPTATIGVRGTIIDGYCDPGGNCLFIVQEGEVVFFLRDGKTIEAVAGTYVYITAAGMVTTGSYEGSIFSIPATGVSFPLFGWRFRFDEFEEFNTFNAGDFNDALDSIVMPAPDEPPEDEGCGSSC
;
A
#
# COMPACT_ATOMS: atom_id res chain seq x y z
N MET A 1 28.21 -21.77 -82.80
CA MET A 1 28.40 -22.88 -81.83
C MET A 1 29.14 -22.34 -80.61
N ALA A 2 28.89 -22.94 -79.45
CA ALA A 2 29.39 -22.62 -78.10
C ALA A 2 28.50 -21.66 -77.26
N GLN A 3 28.35 -22.04 -76.01
CA GLN A 3 27.16 -21.99 -75.15
C GLN A 3 27.64 -21.70 -73.71
N ARG A 4 26.74 -21.27 -72.82
CA ARG A 4 26.82 -21.32 -71.33
C ARG A 4 27.61 -20.16 -70.67
N THR A 5 27.19 -19.54 -69.57
CA THR A 5 26.20 -19.89 -68.51
C THR A 5 25.87 -18.64 -67.69
N TRP A 6 24.62 -18.53 -67.25
CA TRP A 6 24.13 -17.57 -66.24
C TRP A 6 24.70 -17.88 -64.85
N THR A 7 25.10 -16.85 -64.10
CA THR A 7 25.11 -16.87 -62.62
C THR A 7 24.59 -15.54 -62.09
N PHE A 8 23.38 -15.59 -61.55
CA PHE A 8 22.80 -14.60 -60.63
C PHE A 8 23.63 -14.54 -59.34
N LEU A 9 24.02 -13.36 -58.89
CA LEU A 9 24.52 -13.14 -57.53
C LEU A 9 23.61 -12.15 -56.81
N ALA A 10 22.67 -12.68 -56.03
CA ALA A 10 21.81 -11.92 -55.15
C ALA A 10 22.61 -11.45 -53.92
N LEU A 11 22.89 -10.15 -53.84
CA LEU A 11 23.51 -9.52 -52.67
C LEU A 11 22.42 -9.21 -51.63
N ILE A 12 22.13 -10.20 -50.77
CA ILE A 12 21.31 -10.02 -49.57
C ILE A 12 22.18 -9.31 -48.52
N VAL A 13 22.08 -7.99 -48.43
CA VAL A 13 22.70 -7.22 -47.34
C VAL A 13 21.76 -7.31 -46.14
N GLY A 14 22.17 -8.10 -45.15
CA GLY A 14 21.43 -8.34 -43.91
C GLY A 14 21.24 -7.07 -43.09
N LEU A 15 19.98 -6.71 -42.88
CA LEU A 15 19.55 -5.67 -41.96
C LEU A 15 19.60 -6.23 -40.53
N LEU A 16 20.72 -5.99 -39.83
CA LEU A 16 20.86 -6.25 -38.40
C LEU A 16 19.93 -5.30 -37.63
N ALA A 17 18.76 -5.78 -37.25
CA ALA A 17 17.88 -5.08 -36.31
C ALA A 17 18.52 -5.13 -34.91
N SER A 18 19.22 -4.06 -34.53
CA SER A 18 19.67 -3.85 -33.16
C SER A 18 18.45 -3.63 -32.28
N THR A 19 18.09 -4.63 -31.48
CA THR A 19 17.09 -4.46 -30.43
C THR A 19 17.71 -3.62 -29.31
N ILE A 20 17.27 -2.35 -29.21
CA ILE A 20 17.63 -1.49 -28.08
C ILE A 20 16.91 -2.07 -26.85
N SER A 21 17.65 -2.76 -26.00
CA SER A 21 17.13 -3.21 -24.71
C SER A 21 17.08 -1.99 -23.79
N VAL A 22 15.88 -1.42 -23.61
CA VAL A 22 15.66 -0.35 -22.64
C VAL A 22 15.72 -0.98 -21.25
N ALA A 23 16.80 -0.73 -20.52
CA ALA A 23 16.91 -1.16 -19.12
C ALA A 23 15.79 -0.48 -18.32
N ALA A 24 14.96 -1.28 -17.64
CA ALA A 24 13.90 -0.75 -16.79
C ALA A 24 14.52 0.09 -15.67
N GLN A 25 14.07 1.34 -15.52
CA GLN A 25 14.60 2.25 -14.52
C GLN A 25 14.25 1.74 -13.11
N LYS A 26 15.28 1.59 -12.26
CA LYS A 26 15.12 1.30 -10.83
C LYS A 26 14.60 2.56 -10.13
N ILE A 27 13.49 2.41 -9.41
CA ILE A 27 12.77 3.50 -8.73
C ILE A 27 12.79 3.36 -7.20
N GLY A 28 13.29 2.23 -6.68
CA GLY A 28 13.36 1.94 -5.26
C GLY A 28 13.89 0.54 -4.96
N ILE A 29 13.70 0.10 -3.72
CA ILE A 29 14.01 -1.24 -3.21
C ILE A 29 12.87 -1.77 -2.33
N ALA A 30 12.73 -3.10 -2.26
CA ALA A 30 12.02 -3.73 -1.16
C ALA A 30 12.91 -3.71 0.08
N SER A 31 12.69 -2.75 0.98
CA SER A 31 13.52 -2.59 2.19
C SER A 31 13.25 -3.68 3.22
N ALA A 32 12.05 -4.26 3.22
CA ALA A 32 11.73 -5.40 4.06
C ALA A 32 10.59 -6.25 3.48
N VAL A 33 10.63 -7.55 3.71
CA VAL A 33 9.65 -8.53 3.22
C VAL A 33 9.43 -9.56 4.31
N LEU A 34 8.16 -9.81 4.65
CA LEU A 34 7.73 -10.85 5.57
C LEU A 34 6.78 -11.81 4.84
N ASN A 35 7.04 -13.11 4.98
CA ASN A 35 6.32 -14.19 4.29
C ASN A 35 6.35 -14.03 2.76
N THR A 36 5.29 -14.49 2.07
CA THR A 36 5.27 -14.58 0.62
C THR A 36 4.78 -13.29 -0.03
N VAL A 37 5.71 -12.61 -0.71
CA VAL A 37 5.41 -11.42 -1.52
C VAL A 37 5.85 -11.68 -2.95
N HIS A 38 4.98 -11.34 -3.90
CA HIS A 38 5.24 -11.50 -5.32
C HIS A 38 5.44 -10.14 -5.98
N SER A 39 6.46 -10.05 -6.84
CA SER A 39 6.60 -9.00 -7.83
C SER A 39 6.03 -9.49 -9.16
N VAL A 40 5.24 -8.66 -9.81
CA VAL A 40 4.76 -8.92 -11.18
C VAL A 40 5.21 -7.76 -12.06
N ALA A 41 6.10 -8.03 -13.01
CA ALA A 41 6.61 -7.05 -13.95
C ALA A 41 6.64 -7.66 -15.36
N ASN A 42 6.19 -6.92 -16.37
CA ASN A 42 6.19 -7.36 -17.77
C ASN A 42 5.51 -8.74 -17.98
N GLY A 43 4.48 -9.04 -17.19
CA GLY A 43 3.75 -10.32 -17.24
C GLY A 43 4.44 -11.50 -16.54
N ALA A 44 5.67 -11.33 -16.05
CA ALA A 44 6.36 -12.33 -15.25
C ALA A 44 6.06 -12.13 -13.76
N ARG A 45 5.74 -13.22 -13.06
CA ARG A 45 5.52 -13.26 -11.60
C ARG A 45 6.70 -13.95 -10.94
N ALA A 46 7.31 -13.32 -9.95
CA ALA A 46 8.44 -13.83 -9.19
C ALA A 46 8.29 -13.47 -7.71
N LEU A 47 9.02 -14.18 -6.83
CA LEU A 47 9.12 -13.79 -5.43
C LEU A 47 9.91 -12.49 -5.30
N LEU A 48 9.37 -11.54 -4.52
CA LEU A 48 10.06 -10.33 -4.11
C LEU A 48 10.81 -10.60 -2.82
N ARG A 49 12.11 -10.28 -2.77
CA ARG A 49 12.98 -10.43 -1.61
C ARG A 49 13.48 -9.08 -1.12
N VAL A 50 13.96 -9.06 0.12
CA VAL A 50 14.65 -7.88 0.68
C VAL A 50 15.85 -7.51 -0.20
N GLY A 51 15.97 -6.22 -0.51
CA GLY A 51 17.04 -5.67 -1.36
C GLY A 51 16.73 -5.71 -2.87
N ASP A 52 15.68 -6.42 -3.30
CA ASP A 52 15.28 -6.45 -4.71
C ASP A 52 14.93 -5.05 -5.20
N GLY A 53 15.39 -4.73 -6.40
CA GLY A 53 15.08 -3.47 -7.05
C GLY A 53 13.61 -3.38 -7.46
N LEU A 54 13.01 -2.23 -7.21
CA LEU A 54 11.68 -1.90 -7.71
C LEU A 54 11.81 -1.16 -9.04
N VAL A 55 10.97 -1.51 -10.01
CA VAL A 55 10.90 -0.86 -11.32
C VAL A 55 9.50 -0.31 -11.58
N GLN A 56 9.41 0.70 -12.45
CA GLN A 56 8.11 1.25 -12.87
C GLN A 56 7.26 0.18 -13.59
N ASN A 57 5.93 0.31 -13.50
CA ASN A 57 4.92 -0.60 -14.04
C ASN A 57 4.91 -2.00 -13.42
N GLN A 58 5.67 -2.24 -12.34
CA GLN A 58 5.55 -3.48 -11.59
C GLN A 58 4.39 -3.42 -10.59
N SER A 59 3.85 -4.57 -10.21
CA SER A 59 2.97 -4.70 -9.05
C SER A 59 3.61 -5.54 -7.96
N VAL A 60 3.39 -5.13 -6.72
CA VAL A 60 3.73 -5.87 -5.50
C VAL A 60 2.45 -6.46 -4.93
N GLU A 61 2.44 -7.77 -4.74
CA GLU A 61 1.29 -8.55 -4.27
C GLU A 61 1.67 -9.32 -3.00
N THR A 62 0.91 -9.12 -1.92
CA THR A 62 1.12 -9.81 -0.64
C THR A 62 0.04 -10.89 -0.46
N GLU A 63 0.45 -12.04 0.07
CA GLU A 63 -0.46 -13.11 0.49
C GLU A 63 -1.12 -12.80 1.85
N GLU A 64 -1.85 -13.77 2.39
CA GLU A 64 -2.73 -13.63 3.56
C GLU A 64 -2.06 -13.16 4.85
N THR A 65 -0.78 -13.51 5.05
CA THR A 65 0.00 -13.12 6.22
C THR A 65 1.24 -12.31 5.84
N ALA A 66 1.36 -11.92 4.56
CA ALA A 66 2.56 -11.30 4.04
C ALA A 66 2.52 -9.78 4.15
N THR A 67 3.68 -9.18 4.35
CA THR A 67 3.84 -7.73 4.42
C THR A 67 5.13 -7.35 3.70
N ALA A 68 5.14 -6.22 3.00
CA ALA A 68 6.34 -5.66 2.40
C ALA A 68 6.48 -4.18 2.76
N GLN A 69 7.72 -3.71 2.86
CA GLN A 69 8.05 -2.30 2.86
C GLN A 69 8.84 -1.96 1.60
N LEU A 70 8.38 -0.92 0.93
CA LEU A 70 8.96 -0.39 -0.27
C LEU A 70 9.56 0.97 0.07
N LEU A 71 10.85 1.14 -0.22
CA LEU A 71 11.58 2.39 -0.07
C LEU A 71 11.92 2.92 -1.46
N PHE A 72 11.43 4.12 -1.78
CA PHE A 72 11.63 4.75 -3.07
C PHE A 72 12.83 5.69 -3.08
N ALA A 73 13.27 6.08 -4.27
CA ALA A 73 14.47 6.91 -4.46
C ALA A 73 14.35 8.34 -3.88
N ASP A 74 13.14 8.80 -3.58
CA ASP A 74 12.85 10.07 -2.92
C ASP A 74 12.63 9.92 -1.42
N GLU A 75 12.97 8.75 -0.84
CA GLU A 75 12.75 8.40 0.57
C GLU A 75 11.27 8.21 0.96
N THR A 76 10.35 8.21 -0.01
CA THR A 76 8.97 7.77 0.22
C THR A 76 8.99 6.33 0.71
N THR A 77 8.16 6.03 1.71
CA THR A 77 7.98 4.67 2.22
C THR A 77 6.54 4.22 2.00
N MET A 78 6.37 3.03 1.43
CA MET A 78 5.08 2.37 1.34
C MET A 78 5.11 0.99 1.98
N THR A 79 4.38 0.82 3.07
CA THR A 79 4.11 -0.49 3.66
C THR A 79 2.89 -1.09 2.99
N VAL A 80 3.02 -2.32 2.52
CA VAL A 80 1.97 -3.10 1.88
C VAL A 80 1.60 -4.22 2.84
N GLY A 81 0.42 -4.14 3.44
CA GLY A 81 -0.08 -5.12 4.40
C GLY A 81 -0.60 -6.40 3.72
N PRO A 82 -1.26 -7.29 4.47
CA PRO A 82 -1.71 -8.57 3.92
C PRO A 82 -2.84 -8.48 2.90
N ARG A 83 -2.91 -9.47 2.00
CA ARG A 83 -3.89 -9.58 0.90
C ARG A 83 -3.95 -8.37 -0.02
N SER A 84 -2.86 -7.63 -0.12
CA SER A 84 -2.79 -6.35 -0.81
C SER A 84 -2.23 -6.49 -2.21
N ARG A 85 -2.56 -5.51 -3.06
CA ARG A 85 -1.93 -5.34 -4.37
C ARG A 85 -1.71 -3.86 -4.67
N VAL A 86 -0.46 -3.51 -4.87
CA VAL A 86 0.00 -2.16 -5.19
C VAL A 86 0.70 -2.18 -6.54
N VAL A 87 0.42 -1.18 -7.38
CA VAL A 87 1.10 -0.99 -8.67
C VAL A 87 1.93 0.29 -8.61
N LEU A 88 3.19 0.17 -9.01
CA LEU A 88 4.13 1.29 -9.12
C LEU A 88 3.95 1.95 -10.50
N ASP A 89 2.85 2.68 -10.65
CA ASP A 89 2.34 3.17 -11.95
C ASP A 89 3.34 4.11 -12.63
N ARG A 90 3.79 5.14 -11.92
CA ARG A 90 4.72 6.14 -12.46
C ARG A 90 5.61 6.67 -11.36
N PHE A 91 6.91 6.77 -11.64
CA PHE A 91 7.86 7.35 -10.71
C PHE A 91 8.86 8.20 -11.49
N VAL A 92 8.61 9.49 -11.52
CA VAL A 92 9.55 10.49 -12.03
C VAL A 92 9.93 11.39 -10.87
N TYR A 93 11.22 11.52 -10.59
CA TYR A 93 11.72 12.36 -9.51
C TYR A 93 13.05 13.00 -9.90
N ASN A 94 13.17 14.31 -9.70
CA ASN A 94 14.42 15.05 -9.82
C ASN A 94 14.87 15.52 -8.44
N PRO A 95 15.94 14.93 -7.86
CA PRO A 95 16.42 15.31 -6.53
C PRO A 95 16.98 16.74 -6.46
N ALA A 96 17.41 17.32 -7.59
CA ALA A 96 17.94 18.69 -7.60
C ALA A 96 16.85 19.75 -7.44
N THR A 97 15.63 19.47 -7.91
CA THR A 97 14.50 20.42 -7.88
C THR A 97 13.37 19.98 -6.95
N GLY A 98 13.41 18.73 -6.47
CA GLY A 98 12.33 18.09 -5.72
C GLY A 98 11.06 17.83 -6.56
N THR A 99 11.07 18.14 -7.86
CA THR A 99 9.90 18.01 -8.73
C THR A 99 9.77 16.59 -9.25
N GLY A 100 8.54 16.13 -9.45
CA GLY A 100 8.29 14.82 -10.01
C GLY A 100 6.84 14.57 -10.40
N ASP A 101 6.54 13.30 -10.67
CA ASP A 101 5.19 12.77 -10.75
C ASP A 101 5.25 11.32 -10.24
N ILE A 102 4.83 11.14 -8.99
CA ILE A 102 4.88 9.86 -8.28
C ILE A 102 3.46 9.37 -8.10
N VAL A 103 3.12 8.33 -8.86
CA VAL A 103 1.79 7.74 -8.89
C VAL A 103 1.88 6.29 -8.47
N LEU A 104 1.24 5.99 -7.35
CA LEU A 104 1.06 4.64 -6.84
C LEU A 104 -0.41 4.27 -6.95
N ARG A 105 -0.70 2.98 -7.18
CA ARG A 105 -2.09 2.50 -7.24
C ARG A 105 -2.30 1.34 -6.28
N ALA A 106 -3.01 1.59 -5.19
CA ALA A 106 -3.40 0.59 -4.22
C ALA A 106 -4.78 0.03 -4.61
N THR A 107 -4.80 -1.18 -5.16
CA THR A 107 -6.03 -1.75 -5.74
C THR A 107 -6.90 -2.51 -4.73
N LYS A 108 -6.30 -3.06 -3.69
CA LYS A 108 -6.95 -3.77 -2.59
C LYS A 108 -6.00 -3.94 -1.40
N GLY A 109 -6.57 -4.30 -0.26
CA GLY A 109 -5.88 -4.60 0.98
C GLY A 109 -5.41 -3.35 1.73
N ALA A 110 -4.58 -3.55 2.74
CA ALA A 110 -4.06 -2.49 3.59
C ALA A 110 -2.73 -1.93 3.06
N PHE A 111 -2.52 -0.64 3.24
CA PHE A 111 -1.25 0.04 2.99
C PHE A 111 -1.04 1.21 3.94
N ARG A 112 0.22 1.57 4.17
CA ARG A 112 0.63 2.82 4.81
C ARG A 112 1.55 3.55 3.86
N PHE A 113 1.31 4.82 3.66
CA PHE A 113 2.13 5.68 2.83
C PHE A 113 2.70 6.82 3.67
N ILE A 114 3.99 7.07 3.50
CA ILE A 114 4.74 8.16 4.13
C ILE A 114 5.44 8.90 3.00
N SER A 115 5.07 10.16 2.77
CA SER A 115 5.69 10.99 1.73
C SER A 115 7.17 11.23 2.02
N GLY A 116 8.01 11.17 0.97
CA GLY A 116 9.43 11.51 1.02
C GLY A 116 9.73 12.96 0.64
N ALA A 117 10.93 13.18 0.11
CA ALA A 117 11.53 14.48 -0.16
C ALA A 117 10.98 15.21 -1.41
N ALA A 118 10.22 14.56 -2.28
CA ALA A 118 9.60 15.24 -3.42
C ALA A 118 8.56 16.27 -2.95
N ARG A 119 8.32 17.29 -3.78
CA ARG A 119 7.37 18.37 -3.46
C ARG A 119 5.97 17.78 -3.20
N PRO A 120 5.20 18.34 -2.25
CA PRO A 120 3.88 17.82 -1.87
C PRO A 120 2.91 17.58 -3.04
N ASP A 121 2.93 18.41 -4.07
CA ASP A 121 2.07 18.28 -5.26
C ASP A 121 2.41 17.10 -6.20
N THR A 122 3.50 16.38 -5.91
CA THR A 122 4.03 15.28 -6.73
C THR A 122 3.30 13.95 -6.51
N TYR A 123 2.75 13.74 -5.31
CA TYR A 123 2.28 12.41 -4.86
C TYR A 123 0.80 12.17 -5.16
N LYS A 124 0.51 11.05 -5.83
CA LYS A 124 -0.85 10.57 -6.07
C LYS A 124 -0.98 9.09 -5.71
N ILE A 125 -1.97 8.76 -4.88
CA ILE A 125 -2.36 7.38 -4.61
C ILE A 125 -3.72 7.12 -5.25
N LYS A 126 -3.75 6.29 -6.28
CA LYS A 126 -5.00 5.85 -6.92
C LYS A 126 -5.56 4.64 -6.17
N THR A 127 -6.83 4.67 -5.85
CA THR A 127 -7.56 3.55 -5.26
C THR A 127 -8.80 3.25 -6.11
N PRO A 128 -9.54 2.17 -5.83
CA PRO A 128 -10.83 1.95 -6.46
C PRO A 128 -11.76 3.17 -6.29
N THR A 129 -11.82 3.83 -5.14
CA THR A 129 -12.83 4.85 -4.88
C THR A 129 -12.41 6.28 -5.21
N ALA A 130 -11.11 6.59 -5.12
CA ALA A 130 -10.62 7.96 -5.28
C ALA A 130 -9.16 8.00 -5.77
N THR A 131 -8.75 9.17 -6.24
CA THR A 131 -7.33 9.55 -6.33
C THR A 131 -7.00 10.45 -5.16
N ILE A 132 -5.95 10.15 -4.42
CA ILE A 132 -5.54 10.90 -3.22
C ILE A 132 -4.32 11.73 -3.60
N GLY A 133 -4.44 13.05 -3.53
CA GLY A 133 -3.29 13.96 -3.53
C GLY A 133 -2.74 14.08 -2.11
N VAL A 134 -1.46 13.76 -1.94
CA VAL A 134 -0.81 13.70 -0.62
C VAL A 134 0.05 14.94 -0.41
N ARG A 135 -0.28 15.78 0.57
CA ARG A 135 0.47 17.01 0.88
C ARG A 135 1.28 16.88 2.16
N GLY A 136 2.40 16.16 2.10
CA GLY A 136 3.30 15.97 3.25
C GLY A 136 2.64 15.20 4.40
N THR A 137 2.11 14.01 4.09
CA THR A 137 1.26 13.25 5.02
C THR A 137 1.77 11.83 5.27
N ILE A 138 1.37 11.31 6.42
CA ILE A 138 1.28 9.88 6.69
C ILE A 138 -0.19 9.49 6.57
N ILE A 139 -0.49 8.58 5.66
CA ILE A 139 -1.85 8.07 5.43
C ILE A 139 -1.85 6.53 5.47
N ASP A 140 -2.75 5.98 6.26
CA ASP A 140 -3.07 4.56 6.22
C ASP A 140 -4.35 4.38 5.39
N GLY A 141 -4.38 3.36 4.53
CA GLY A 141 -5.53 3.02 3.71
C GLY A 141 -5.82 1.53 3.73
N TYR A 142 -7.10 1.17 3.68
CA TYR A 142 -7.56 -0.19 3.46
C TYR A 142 -8.68 -0.20 2.44
N CYS A 143 -8.55 -1.02 1.39
CA CYS A 143 -9.62 -1.25 0.43
C CYS A 143 -10.06 -2.72 0.46
N ASP A 144 -11.34 -2.97 0.68
CA ASP A 144 -11.88 -4.33 0.66
C ASP A 144 -12.01 -4.87 -0.78
N PRO A 145 -12.24 -6.19 -0.96
CA PRO A 145 -12.46 -6.77 -2.29
C PRO A 145 -13.70 -6.24 -3.03
N GLY A 146 -14.68 -5.67 -2.31
CA GLY A 146 -15.86 -5.01 -2.88
C GLY A 146 -15.57 -3.60 -3.40
N GLY A 147 -14.37 -3.07 -3.15
CA GLY A 147 -13.93 -1.77 -3.60
C GLY A 147 -14.32 -0.62 -2.68
N ASN A 148 -14.82 -0.88 -1.45
CA ASN A 148 -14.93 0.17 -0.44
C ASN A 148 -13.57 0.43 0.16
N CYS A 149 -13.26 1.68 0.49
CA CYS A 149 -11.98 2.06 1.07
C CYS A 149 -12.14 2.93 2.31
N LEU A 150 -11.37 2.61 3.35
CA LEU A 150 -11.17 3.42 4.54
C LEU A 150 -9.78 4.05 4.49
N PHE A 151 -9.70 5.32 4.83
CA PHE A 151 -8.46 6.08 4.94
C PHE A 151 -8.38 6.75 6.30
N ILE A 152 -7.19 6.78 6.89
CA ILE A 152 -6.90 7.51 8.12
C ILE A 152 -5.70 8.41 7.87
N VAL A 153 -5.90 9.71 8.09
CA VAL A 153 -4.84 10.71 7.98
C VAL A 153 -4.17 10.82 9.33
N GLN A 154 -2.92 10.37 9.43
CA GLN A 154 -2.16 10.40 10.68
C GLN A 154 -1.48 11.76 10.90
N GLU A 155 -0.97 12.36 9.82
CA GLU A 155 -0.21 13.59 9.87
C GLU A 155 -0.46 14.41 8.61
N GLY A 156 -0.42 15.75 8.66
CA GLY A 156 -0.55 16.59 7.46
C GLY A 156 -1.95 16.65 6.87
N GLU A 157 -2.02 16.87 5.55
CA GLU A 157 -3.26 17.09 4.79
C GLU A 157 -3.29 16.22 3.52
N VAL A 158 -4.49 15.75 3.17
CA VAL A 158 -4.76 15.02 1.93
C VAL A 158 -6.01 15.56 1.24
N VAL A 159 -6.01 15.46 -0.08
CA VAL A 159 -7.18 15.78 -0.91
C VAL A 159 -7.61 14.53 -1.66
N PHE A 160 -8.84 14.10 -1.44
CA PHE A 160 -9.47 13.00 -2.17
C PHE A 160 -10.23 13.55 -3.38
N PHE A 161 -9.85 13.13 -4.57
CA PHE A 161 -10.56 13.36 -5.83
C PHE A 161 -11.42 12.14 -6.14
N LEU A 162 -12.73 12.26 -5.97
CA LEU A 162 -13.69 11.17 -6.19
C LEU A 162 -14.01 11.01 -7.68
N ARG A 163 -14.56 9.84 -8.03
CA ARG A 163 -14.93 9.50 -9.41
C ARG A 163 -16.00 10.42 -10.01
N ASP A 164 -16.86 10.99 -9.18
CA ASP A 164 -17.92 11.93 -9.56
C ASP A 164 -17.40 13.38 -9.73
N GLY A 165 -16.10 13.60 -9.55
CA GLY A 165 -15.46 14.92 -9.63
C GLY A 165 -15.52 15.72 -8.34
N LYS A 166 -16.15 15.19 -7.27
CA LYS A 166 -16.16 15.85 -5.97
C LYS A 166 -14.80 15.73 -5.28
N THR A 167 -14.48 16.74 -4.47
CA THR A 167 -13.26 16.76 -3.67
C THR A 167 -13.57 16.76 -2.18
N ILE A 168 -12.78 16.02 -1.41
CA ILE A 168 -12.84 16.00 0.05
C ILE A 168 -11.44 16.30 0.57
N GLU A 169 -11.32 17.30 1.42
CA GLU A 169 -10.08 17.63 2.13
C GLU A 169 -10.15 16.98 3.52
N ALA A 170 -9.05 16.37 3.95
CA ALA A 170 -8.92 15.79 5.27
C ALA A 170 -7.56 16.11 5.87
N VAL A 171 -7.55 16.38 7.16
CA VAL A 171 -6.36 16.68 7.95
C VAL A 171 -6.10 15.57 8.95
N ALA A 172 -4.91 15.59 9.57
CA ALA A 172 -4.52 14.69 10.64
C ALA A 172 -5.64 14.49 11.69
N GLY A 173 -5.84 13.25 12.12
CA GLY A 173 -6.91 12.88 13.05
C GLY A 173 -8.30 12.73 12.40
N THR A 174 -8.36 12.64 11.07
CA THR A 174 -9.62 12.39 10.33
C THR A 174 -9.59 11.01 9.68
N TYR A 175 -10.71 10.28 9.74
CA TYR A 175 -10.95 9.15 8.87
C TYR A 175 -11.90 9.52 7.73
N VAL A 176 -11.69 8.89 6.57
CA VAL A 176 -12.54 9.02 5.39
C VAL A 176 -12.88 7.63 4.89
N TYR A 177 -14.15 7.26 4.96
CA TYR A 177 -14.68 6.03 4.41
C TYR A 177 -15.45 6.33 3.13
N ILE A 178 -15.07 5.67 2.04
CA ILE A 178 -15.68 5.85 0.72
C ILE A 178 -16.16 4.48 0.23
N THR A 179 -17.44 4.36 -0.10
CA THR A 179 -18.00 3.13 -0.65
C THR A 179 -17.73 3.03 -2.15
N ALA A 180 -17.81 1.82 -2.70
CA ALA A 180 -17.74 1.60 -4.15
C ALA A 180 -18.84 2.35 -4.94
N ALA A 181 -19.96 2.64 -4.28
CA ALA A 181 -21.07 3.44 -4.80
C ALA A 181 -20.81 4.96 -4.75
N GLY A 182 -19.71 5.41 -4.13
CA GLY A 182 -19.35 6.82 -4.02
C GLY A 182 -19.92 7.54 -2.81
N MET A 183 -20.55 6.84 -1.86
CA MET A 183 -20.94 7.46 -0.58
C MET A 183 -19.70 7.72 0.27
N VAL A 184 -19.67 8.89 0.90
CA VAL A 184 -18.54 9.34 1.74
C VAL A 184 -19.02 9.56 3.17
N THR A 185 -18.31 8.97 4.12
CA THR A 185 -18.45 9.24 5.55
C THR A 185 -17.11 9.72 6.08
N THR A 186 -17.11 10.84 6.79
CA THR A 186 -15.91 11.39 7.44
C THR A 186 -16.16 11.55 8.93
N GLY A 187 -15.12 11.44 9.74
CA GLY A 187 -15.21 11.73 11.17
C GLY A 187 -13.83 11.82 11.83
N SER A 188 -13.84 12.12 13.12
CA SER A 188 -12.62 12.18 13.92
C SER A 188 -12.09 10.79 14.23
N TYR A 189 -10.77 10.64 14.21
CA TYR A 189 -10.03 9.45 14.57
C TYR A 189 -9.09 9.78 15.73
N GLU A 190 -9.29 9.09 16.87
CA GLU A 190 -8.60 9.39 18.13
C GLU A 190 -7.35 8.54 18.37
N GLY A 191 -6.88 7.80 17.36
CA GLY A 191 -5.68 6.96 17.49
C GLY A 191 -5.94 5.49 17.86
N SER A 192 -7.19 5.04 17.92
CA SER A 192 -7.53 3.66 18.28
C SER A 192 -7.15 2.64 17.20
N ILE A 193 -6.46 1.58 17.61
CA ILE A 193 -6.19 0.42 16.75
C ILE A 193 -7.43 -0.48 16.74
N PHE A 194 -7.85 -0.93 15.56
CA PHE A 194 -8.94 -1.89 15.40
C PHE A 194 -8.54 -3.02 14.44
N SER A 195 -9.19 -4.17 14.58
CA SER A 195 -9.02 -5.28 13.65
C SER A 195 -10.03 -5.18 12.51
N ILE A 196 -9.57 -5.33 11.27
CA ILE A 196 -10.45 -5.37 10.11
C ILE A 196 -11.14 -6.75 10.09
N PRO A 197 -12.46 -6.85 10.33
CA PRO A 197 -13.12 -8.13 10.59
C PRO A 197 -12.95 -9.17 9.47
N ALA A 198 -12.86 -8.72 8.21
CA ALA A 198 -12.72 -9.60 7.05
C ALA A 198 -11.28 -10.13 6.83
N THR A 199 -10.27 -9.53 7.47
CA THR A 199 -8.86 -9.87 7.22
C THR A 199 -8.05 -10.18 8.47
N GLY A 200 -8.54 -9.80 9.66
CA GLY A 200 -7.81 -9.90 10.92
C GLY A 200 -6.63 -8.92 11.03
N VAL A 201 -6.47 -8.02 10.06
CA VAL A 201 -5.37 -7.05 10.02
C VAL A 201 -5.61 -5.98 11.08
N SER A 202 -4.65 -5.78 11.97
CA SER A 202 -4.62 -4.61 12.86
C SER A 202 -4.39 -3.34 12.05
N PHE A 203 -5.26 -2.35 12.23
CA PHE A 203 -5.25 -1.09 11.50
C PHE A 203 -5.48 0.09 12.46
N PRO A 204 -4.84 1.26 12.26
CA PRO A 204 -3.82 1.56 11.24
C PRO A 204 -2.59 0.66 11.36
N LEU A 205 -1.74 0.61 10.34
CA LEU A 205 -0.60 -0.34 10.29
C LEU A 205 0.55 0.03 11.25
N PHE A 206 0.24 0.65 12.40
CA PHE A 206 1.17 0.93 13.48
C PHE A 206 1.83 -0.36 13.97
N GLY A 207 3.13 -0.31 14.28
CA GLY A 207 3.80 -1.37 15.02
C GLY A 207 4.38 -2.54 14.23
N TRP A 208 4.30 -2.56 12.89
CA TRP A 208 5.18 -3.42 12.09
C TRP A 208 6.59 -2.83 12.07
N ARG A 209 7.31 -2.93 13.19
CA ARG A 209 8.77 -2.89 13.15
C ARG A 209 9.16 -4.15 12.38
N PHE A 210 9.54 -4.01 11.11
CA PHE A 210 10.45 -4.99 10.54
C PHE A 210 11.60 -5.06 11.54
N ARG A 211 11.70 -6.20 12.21
CA ARG A 211 12.72 -6.46 13.21
C ARG A 211 14.06 -6.42 12.47
N PHE A 212 14.68 -5.25 12.41
CA PHE A 212 16.05 -5.06 11.90
C PHE A 212 17.09 -5.50 12.97
N ASP A 213 16.65 -6.11 14.07
CA ASP A 213 17.41 -6.63 15.20
C ASP A 213 17.96 -8.06 14.98
N GLU A 214 18.43 -8.38 13.77
CA GLU A 214 19.43 -9.46 13.59
C GLU A 214 20.87 -8.90 13.57
N PHE A 215 21.05 -7.59 13.80
CA PHE A 215 22.33 -7.00 14.18
C PHE A 215 22.21 -6.38 15.58
N GLU A 216 22.72 -7.15 16.54
CA GLU A 216 23.17 -6.85 17.90
C GLU A 216 22.63 -5.61 18.65
N GLU A 217 22.01 -5.93 19.79
CA GLU A 217 22.30 -5.33 21.10
C GLU A 217 21.90 -3.87 21.32
N PHE A 218 20.68 -3.66 21.84
CA PHE A 218 20.47 -2.58 22.80
C PHE A 218 19.68 -3.05 24.02
N ASN A 219 20.45 -3.13 25.11
CA ASN A 219 20.00 -3.21 26.48
C ASN A 219 19.08 -2.03 26.85
N THR A 220 18.06 -2.39 27.64
CA THR A 220 17.35 -1.58 28.65
C THR A 220 16.58 -0.35 28.18
N PHE A 221 15.29 -0.54 27.90
CA PHE A 221 14.26 0.38 28.37
C PHE A 221 13.28 -0.40 29.24
N ASN A 222 13.41 -0.21 30.55
CA ASN A 222 12.37 -0.55 31.51
C ASN A 222 11.57 0.73 31.75
N ALA A 223 10.37 0.80 31.22
CA ALA A 223 9.32 1.70 31.64
C ALA A 223 8.05 0.85 31.66
N GLY A 224 7.63 0.49 32.86
CA GLY A 224 6.51 -0.38 33.09
C GLY A 224 5.25 0.12 32.39
N ASP A 225 4.54 -0.88 31.86
CA ASP A 225 3.10 -0.98 32.02
C ASP A 225 2.21 -0.08 31.14
N PHE A 226 2.08 -0.50 29.88
CA PHE A 226 0.96 -0.10 29.01
C PHE A 226 -0.24 -1.05 29.13
N ASN A 227 -0.22 -2.02 30.06
CA ASN A 227 -1.27 -3.03 30.19
C ASN A 227 -2.26 -2.75 31.34
N ASP A 228 -1.98 -1.82 32.26
CA ASP A 228 -2.90 -1.45 33.35
C ASP A 228 -3.87 -0.29 33.03
N ALA A 229 -3.91 0.22 31.80
CA ALA A 229 -4.89 1.26 31.41
C ALA A 229 -6.21 0.71 30.81
N LEU A 230 -6.44 -0.61 30.89
CA LEU A 230 -7.61 -1.28 30.29
C LEU A 230 -8.68 -1.75 31.28
N ASP A 231 -8.53 -1.48 32.58
CA ASP A 231 -9.52 -1.88 33.60
C ASP A 231 -10.58 -0.82 33.92
N SER A 232 -10.65 0.30 33.17
CA SER A 232 -11.63 1.37 33.44
C SER A 232 -12.63 1.67 32.31
N ILE A 233 -12.75 0.80 31.30
CA ILE A 233 -13.83 0.90 30.30
C ILE A 233 -14.76 -0.30 30.49
N VAL A 234 -15.53 -0.28 31.59
CA VAL A 234 -16.76 -1.06 31.70
C VAL A 234 -17.78 -0.42 30.77
N MET A 235 -18.06 -1.04 29.62
CA MET A 235 -19.32 -0.81 28.92
C MET A 235 -20.37 -1.75 29.53
N PRO A 236 -21.60 -1.27 29.81
CA PRO A 236 -22.66 -2.12 30.36
C PRO A 236 -23.02 -3.23 29.39
N ALA A 237 -23.25 -4.44 29.92
CA ALA A 237 -23.75 -5.57 29.16
C ALA A 237 -25.12 -5.24 28.54
N PRO A 238 -25.46 -5.78 27.36
CA PRO A 238 -26.80 -5.64 26.80
C PRO A 238 -27.82 -6.30 27.73
N ASP A 239 -28.95 -5.63 27.97
CA ASP A 239 -30.04 -6.14 28.81
C ASP A 239 -30.51 -7.52 28.30
N GLU A 240 -30.38 -8.51 29.17
CA GLU A 240 -30.83 -9.89 28.94
C GLU A 240 -32.38 -9.92 28.89
N PRO A 241 -33.01 -10.57 27.90
CA PRO A 241 -34.46 -10.69 27.87
C PRO A 241 -34.95 -11.56 29.04
N PRO A 242 -36.14 -11.29 29.61
CA PRO A 242 -36.60 -12.00 30.79
C PRO A 242 -36.86 -13.48 30.49
N GLU A 243 -36.14 -14.36 31.18
CA GLU A 243 -36.36 -15.80 31.15
C GLU A 243 -37.60 -16.21 31.97
N ASP A 244 -38.43 -16.98 31.31
CA ASP A 244 -39.62 -17.73 31.67
C ASP A 244 -39.66 -18.24 33.13
N GLU A 245 -40.62 -17.76 33.92
CA GLU A 245 -40.91 -18.34 35.25
C GLU A 245 -41.53 -19.74 35.11
N GLY A 246 -40.78 -20.76 35.58
CA GLY A 246 -41.15 -22.16 35.44
C GLY A 246 -40.76 -23.06 36.63
N CYS A 247 -41.33 -22.78 37.80
CA CYS A 247 -41.74 -23.74 38.86
C CYS A 247 -40.69 -24.46 39.73
N GLY A 248 -40.87 -24.34 41.06
CA GLY A 248 -40.49 -25.41 41.98
C GLY A 248 -40.65 -25.12 43.47
N SER A 249 -41.62 -25.79 44.10
CA SER A 249 -41.68 -26.19 45.53
C SER A 249 -42.48 -25.32 46.53
N SER A 250 -43.74 -25.02 46.20
CA SER A 250 -44.90 -25.41 47.03
C SER A 250 -46.21 -25.03 46.30
N CYS A 251 -46.59 -25.85 45.32
CA CYS A 251 -47.92 -26.05 44.75
C CYS A 251 -47.84 -27.31 43.88
#